data_AF-A0A0F8YQ15-F1
#
_entry.id   AF-A0A0F8YQ15-F1
#
_cell.length_a   1.000
_cell.length_b   1.000
_cell.length_c   1.000
_cell.angle_alpha   90.00
_cell.angle_beta   90.00
_cell.angle_gamma   90.00
#
_symmetry.space_group_name_H-M   'P 1'
#
loop_
_entity.id
_entity.type
_entity.pdbx_description
1 polymer ?
#
loop_
_entity_poly.entity_id
_entity_poly.type
_entity_poly.pdbx_seq_one_letter_code
_entity_poly.pdbx_strand_id
1 'polypeptide(L)' 'MTTTSEQFVKAWQSSSSIKEVANKLGLSSNNVSNRAAYYRKKGVRLKIMPRRFGGPRIDIEALNKLCDPSQESHGQGG' A
#
# COMPACT_ATOMS: atom_id res chain seq x y z
N MET A 1 -11.76 -2.08 -19.18
CA MET A 1 -11.86 -3.54 -19.04
C MET A 1 -12.01 -3.86 -17.56
N THR A 2 -13.15 -4.39 -17.13
CA THR A 2 -13.41 -4.72 -15.72
C THR A 2 -12.76 -6.07 -15.39
N THR A 3 -11.70 -6.08 -14.58
CA THR A 3 -11.11 -7.34 -14.11
C THR A 3 -12.09 -8.05 -13.18
N THR A 4 -12.53 -9.26 -13.54
CA THR A 4 -13.40 -10.09 -12.70
C THR A 4 -12.64 -10.64 -11.49
N SER A 5 -13.38 -11.03 -10.45
CA SER A 5 -12.81 -11.61 -9.23
C SER A 5 -11.95 -12.85 -9.52
N GLU A 6 -12.38 -13.69 -10.44
CA GLU A 6 -11.68 -14.92 -10.83
C GLU A 6 -10.37 -14.63 -11.56
N GLN A 7 -10.37 -13.65 -12.47
CA GLN A 7 -9.16 -13.20 -13.17
C GLN A 7 -8.13 -12.67 -12.16
N PHE A 8 -8.57 -11.90 -11.17
CA PHE A 8 -7.69 -11.41 -10.11
C PHE A 8 -7.08 -12.55 -9.30
N VAL A 9 -7.89 -13.53 -8.87
CA VAL A 9 -7.41 -14.68 -8.08
C VAL A 9 -6.44 -15.53 -8.89
N LYS A 10 -6.74 -15.82 -10.16
CA LYS A 10 -5.82 -16.56 -11.05
C LYS A 10 -4.49 -15.83 -11.24
N ALA A 11 -4.54 -14.52 -11.52
CA ALA A 11 -3.34 -13.70 -11.64
C ALA A 11 -2.54 -13.62 -10.33
N TRP A 12 -3.22 -13.52 -9.18
CA TRP A 12 -2.60 -13.51 -7.86
C TRP A 12 -1.88 -14.82 -7.54
N GLN A 13 -2.53 -15.96 -7.80
CA GLN A 13 -1.97 -17.29 -7.54
C GLN A 13 -0.77 -17.59 -8.46
N SER A 14 -0.87 -17.21 -9.73
CA SER A 14 0.20 -17.37 -10.73
C SER A 14 1.40 -16.44 -10.48
N SER A 15 1.19 -15.30 -9.85
CA SER A 15 2.25 -14.31 -9.66
C SER A 15 3.00 -14.50 -8.34
N SER A 16 4.24 -13.98 -8.31
CA SER A 16 5.08 -14.02 -7.12
C SER A 16 5.17 -12.67 -6.41
N SER A 17 4.62 -11.60 -7.00
CA SER A 17 4.65 -10.25 -6.43
C SER A 17 3.48 -9.38 -6.86
N ILE A 18 3.11 -8.40 -6.02
CA ILE A 18 2.02 -7.44 -6.28
C ILE A 18 2.25 -6.66 -7.58
N LYS A 19 3.51 -6.30 -7.87
CA LYS A 19 3.90 -5.58 -9.09
C LYS A 19 3.63 -6.41 -10.36
N GLU A 20 3.81 -7.72 -10.31
CA GLU A 20 3.49 -8.59 -11.45
C GLU A 20 1.98 -8.70 -11.67
N VAL A 21 1.20 -8.82 -10.60
CA VAL A 21 -0.27 -8.83 -10.68
C VAL A 21 -0.79 -7.51 -11.24
N ALA A 22 -0.22 -6.40 -10.77
CA ALA A 22 -0.51 -5.06 -11.29
C ALA A 22 -0.24 -4.97 -12.79
N ASN A 23 0.93 -5.41 -13.25
CA ASN A 23 1.29 -5.38 -14.67
C ASN A 23 0.38 -6.30 -15.51
N LYS A 24 0.16 -7.54 -15.09
CA LYS A 24 -0.73 -8.50 -15.79
C LYS A 24 -2.17 -8.00 -15.93
N LEU A 25 -2.67 -7.32 -14.91
CA LEU A 25 -4.05 -6.84 -14.87
C LEU A 25 -4.22 -5.40 -15.37
N GLY A 26 -3.12 -4.70 -15.68
CA GLY A 26 -3.14 -3.27 -16.00
C GLY A 26 -3.65 -2.41 -14.84
N LEU A 27 -3.46 -2.87 -13.59
CA LEU A 27 -3.93 -2.18 -12.38
C LEU A 27 -2.75 -1.53 -11.65
N SER A 28 -3.04 -0.46 -10.90
CA SER A 28 -2.06 0.10 -9.97
C SER A 28 -1.79 -0.86 -8.80
N SER A 29 -0.55 -0.91 -8.33
CA SER A 29 -0.13 -1.71 -7.17
C SER A 29 -0.96 -1.43 -5.93
N ASN A 30 -1.39 -0.17 -5.73
CA ASN A 30 -2.24 0.21 -4.61
C ASN A 30 -3.64 -0.44 -4.71
N ASN A 31 -4.22 -0.43 -5.91
CA ASN A 31 -5.50 -1.09 -6.19
C ASN A 31 -5.42 -2.59 -5.94
N VAL A 32 -4.33 -3.24 -6.38
CA VAL A 32 -4.10 -4.67 -6.17
C VAL A 32 -3.98 -5.01 -4.68
N SER A 33 -3.22 -4.23 -3.91
CA SER A 33 -3.12 -4.40 -2.45
C SER A 33 -4.49 -4.27 -1.77
N ASN A 34 -5.25 -3.24 -2.13
CA ASN A 34 -6.56 -2.99 -1.51
C ASN A 34 -7.56 -4.11 -1.84
N ARG A 35 -7.56 -4.60 -3.09
CA ARG A 35 -8.37 -5.76 -3.50
C ARG A 35 -7.99 -7.03 -2.75
N ALA A 36 -6.70 -7.30 -2.60
CA ALA A 36 -6.24 -8.46 -1.85
C ALA A 36 -6.66 -8.40 -0.38
N ALA A 37 -6.60 -7.23 0.26
CA ALA A 37 -7.11 -7.03 1.61
C ALA A 37 -8.63 -7.25 1.70
N TYR A 38 -9.39 -6.72 0.75
CA TYR A 38 -10.83 -6.93 0.66
C TYR A 38 -11.21 -8.41 0.53
N TYR A 39 -10.55 -9.13 -0.37
CA TYR A 39 -10.79 -10.56 -0.58
C TYR A 39 -10.42 -11.39 0.65
N ARG A 40 -9.32 -11.07 1.34
CA ARG A 40 -8.97 -11.71 2.63
C ARG A 40 -10.03 -11.46 3.69
N LYS A 41 -10.54 -10.23 3.80
CA LYS A 41 -11.62 -9.88 4.73
C LYS A 41 -12.92 -10.64 4.44
N LYS A 42 -13.16 -10.98 3.17
CA LYS A 42 -14.29 -11.81 2.73
C LYS A 42 -14.05 -13.33 2.88
N GLY A 43 -12.90 -13.76 3.40
CA GLY A 43 -12.58 -15.17 3.63
C GLY A 43 -11.97 -15.88 2.42
N VAL A 44 -11.61 -15.17 1.35
CA VAL A 44 -10.96 -15.77 0.19
C VAL A 44 -9.52 -16.15 0.56
N ARG A 45 -9.19 -17.43 0.36
CA ARG A 45 -7.86 -18.00 0.64
C ARG A 45 -6.87 -17.61 -0.45
N LEU A 46 -6.45 -16.34 -0.43
CA LEU A 46 -5.39 -15.83 -1.29
C LEU A 46 -4.01 -16.28 -0.79
N LYS A 47 -3.15 -16.73 -1.71
CA LYS A 47 -1.73 -17.01 -1.44
C LYS A 47 -1.09 -15.86 -0.65
N ILE A 48 -0.35 -16.19 0.39
CA ILE A 48 0.47 -15.21 1.10
C ILE A 48 1.69 -14.93 0.24
N MET A 49 1.72 -13.77 -0.40
CA MET A 49 2.92 -13.30 -1.09
C MET A 49 3.94 -12.87 -0.03
N PRO A 50 5.23 -13.25 -0.19
CA PRO A 50 6.28 -12.72 0.66
C PRO A 50 6.30 -11.20 0.48
N ARG A 51 6.02 -10.45 1.55
CA ARG A 51 6.28 -9.01 1.54
C ARG A 51 7.79 -8.87 1.40
N ARG A 52 8.26 -8.41 0.24
CA ARG A 52 9.66 -7.99 0.09
C ARG A 52 10.03 -6.79 0.99
N PHE A 53 9.07 -6.23 1.73
CA PHE A 53 9.26 -5.01 2.50
C PHE A 53 8.58 -5.14 3.86
N GLY A 54 9.38 -5.36 4.90
CA GLY A 54 9.32 -4.43 6.02
C GLY A 54 9.65 -3.07 5.45
N GLY A 55 8.64 -2.21 5.30
CA GLY A 55 8.87 -0.85 4.82
C GLY A 55 9.88 -0.14 5.73
N PRO A 56 10.50 0.97 5.27
CA PRO A 56 11.28 1.81 6.17
C PRO A 56 10.41 2.13 7.38
N ARG A 57 10.97 1.98 8.57
CA ARG A 57 10.32 2.45 9.80
C ARG A 57 10.12 3.95 9.64
N ILE A 58 8.88 4.35 9.40
CA ILE A 58 8.54 5.77 9.32
C ILE A 58 8.60 6.28 10.76
N ASP A 59 9.50 7.23 11.01
CA ASP A 59 9.61 7.88 12.31
C ASP A 59 8.51 8.93 12.44
N ILE A 60 7.42 8.52 13.10
CA ILE A 60 6.22 9.36 13.26
C ILE A 60 6.52 10.58 14.13
N GLU A 61 7.48 10.48 15.06
CA GLU A 61 7.89 11.59 15.92
C GLU A 61 8.58 12.71 15.12
N ALA A 62 9.54 12.36 14.26
CA ALA A 62 10.21 13.33 13.39
C ALA A 62 9.22 14.03 12.44
N LEU A 63 8.23 13.30 11.90
CA LEU A 63 7.19 13.89 11.06
C LEU A 63 6.26 14.82 11.83
N ASN A 64 5.91 14.49 13.07
CA ASN A 64 5.10 15.37 13.92
C ASN A 64 5.84 16.66 14.29
N LYS A 65 7.16 16.63 14.50
CA LYS A 65 7.98 17.84 14.74
C LYS A 65 7.96 18.82 13.56
N LEU A 66 7.83 18.33 12.33
CA LEU A 66 7.70 19.17 11.12
C LEU A 66 6.29 19.71 10.89
N CYS A 67 5.28 19.06 11.47
CA CYS A 67 3.88 19.41 11.32
C CYS A 67 3.40 20.38 12.42
N ASP A 68 4.23 20.64 13.44
CA ASP A 68 3.93 21.64 14.46
C ASP A 68 3.95 23.05 13.83
N PRO A 69 2.78 23.71 13.68
CA PRO A 69 2.70 25.02 13.06
C PRO A 69 3.13 26.14 14.02
N SER A 70 3.58 25.83 15.25
CA SER A 70 4.01 26.83 16.23
C SER A 70 5.49 27.24 16.08
N GLN A 71 6.14 26.91 14.95
CA GLN A 71 7.38 27.59 14.53
C GLN A 71 7.13 28.98 13.91
N GLU A 72 5.89 29.46 13.87
CA GLU A 72 5.63 30.88 13.67
C GLU A 72 4.98 31.50 14.91
N SER A 73 5.80 32.12 15.77
CA SER A 73 5.65 33.54 16.11
C SER A 73 6.64 34.03 17.18
N HIS A 74 7.27 35.17 16.85
CA HIS A 74 7.72 36.25 17.77
C HIS A 74 8.97 36.03 18.65
N GLY A 75 9.98 36.91 18.70
CA GLY A 75 10.17 38.24 18.13
C GLY A 75 11.37 38.99 18.74
N GLN A 76 11.76 40.09 18.07
CA GLN A 76 12.35 41.34 18.59
C GLN A 76 13.78 41.39 19.19
N GLY A 77 14.60 42.29 18.62
CA GLY A 77 15.59 43.07 19.40
C GLY A 77 16.94 43.29 18.71
N GLY A 78 17.09 44.45 18.07
CA GLY A 78 18.36 44.94 17.51
C GLY A 78 18.13 46.20 16.69
#